data_AF-A0A815I6J6-F1
#
_entry.id   AF-A0A815I6J6-F1
#
_cell.length_a   1.000
_cell.length_b   1.000
_cell.length_c   1.000
_cell.angle_alpha   90.00
_cell.angle_beta   90.00
_cell.angle_gamma   90.00
#
_symmetry.space_group_name_H-M   'P 1'
#
loop_
_entity.id
_entity.type
_entity.pdbx_description
1 polymer ?
#
loop_
_entity_poly.entity_id
_entity_poly.type
_entity_poly.pdbx_seq_one_letter_code
_entity_poly.pdbx_strand_id
1 'polypeptide(L)'
;MLSDYGVRCAQPYFPPQITFSTYENKAIYAIDELNQQAYRSYIITPTLTEYSFAMQHFPFAIPDSPESKYYVQLKLNFPSNSCNYGTYWKYGDYLSSAFPSHWNFNDSSFKIDNFVNFRYEMIHSNNNTGDEDYWYANEICEIDTGEKFPCQEIYFKKNTDIPLRTAQVFRRRWEVLHETIYYKVISIGKPDDRLFKRIPQNWAYNCTDLALGLLYNPQILVISLDKTSSVQLWLNTPPHYINGNDTVTIEWQPSTASKCNDCVTWTPKRFSFNSTNFQQTQTLYITRVKDGQGVYLIPIFSGGGFDIVDPEHSRISIY
;
A
#
# COMPACT_ATOMS: atom_id res chain seq x y z
N MET A 1 25.43 32.07 41.87
CA MET A 1 24.40 31.02 41.74
C MET A 1 24.03 30.96 40.27
N LEU A 2 24.51 29.94 39.57
CA LEU A 2 24.12 29.63 38.20
C LEU A 2 22.73 28.99 38.29
N SER A 3 21.70 29.68 37.80
CA SER A 3 20.39 29.04 37.63
C SER A 3 20.48 28.15 36.40
N ASP A 4 20.51 26.85 36.64
CA ASP A 4 20.42 25.80 35.65
C ASP A 4 19.02 25.89 34.99
N TYR A 5 18.92 26.66 33.90
CA TYR A 5 17.71 26.73 33.07
C TYR A 5 17.63 25.41 32.29
N GLY A 6 17.10 24.38 32.92
CA GLY A 6 16.82 23.10 32.27
C GLY A 6 15.92 23.34 31.05
N VAL A 7 16.48 23.15 29.86
CA VAL A 7 15.72 23.11 28.61
C VAL A 7 14.70 21.99 28.76
N ARG A 8 13.41 22.31 28.68
CA ARG A 8 12.35 21.30 28.73
C ARG A 8 12.28 20.60 27.38
N CYS A 9 12.99 19.48 27.29
CA CYS A 9 12.80 18.52 26.20
C CYS A 9 11.47 17.79 26.41
N ALA A 10 10.58 17.90 25.43
CA ALA A 10 9.30 17.22 25.44
C ALA A 10 8.92 16.91 23.99
N GLN A 11 8.64 15.63 23.71
CA GLN A 11 8.21 15.23 22.38
C GLN A 11 6.81 15.79 22.11
N PRO A 12 6.63 16.63 21.08
CA PRO A 12 5.31 17.07 20.68
C PRO A 12 4.53 15.89 20.09
N TYR A 13 3.22 15.95 20.22
CA TYR A 13 2.34 14.86 19.79
C TYR A 13 1.22 15.41 18.94
N PHE A 14 1.05 14.88 17.74
CA PHE A 14 -0.08 15.24 16.88
C PHE A 14 -1.35 14.63 17.50
N PRO A 15 -2.51 15.33 17.53
CA PRO A 15 -3.68 14.79 18.21
C PRO A 15 -4.05 13.38 17.70
N PRO A 16 -4.30 12.40 18.62
CA PRO A 16 -4.51 10.99 18.25
C PRO A 16 -5.81 10.77 17.47
N GLN A 17 -6.74 11.71 17.56
CA GLN A 17 -7.96 11.75 16.75
C GLN A 17 -8.10 13.13 16.13
N ILE A 18 -8.02 13.21 14.81
CA ILE A 18 -8.00 14.49 14.09
C ILE A 18 -8.46 14.32 12.65
N THR A 19 -9.15 15.34 12.12
CA THR A 19 -9.38 15.53 10.69
C THR A 19 -8.76 16.85 10.25
N PHE A 20 -7.95 16.82 9.19
CA PHE A 20 -7.26 18.01 8.67
C PHE A 20 -7.02 17.90 7.17
N SER A 21 -6.74 19.02 6.53
CA SER A 21 -6.30 19.06 5.13
C SER A 21 -4.88 19.59 5.00
N THR A 22 -4.19 19.15 3.94
CA THR A 22 -2.86 19.63 3.53
C THR A 22 -2.86 19.97 2.04
N TYR A 23 -1.77 20.59 1.56
CA TYR A 23 -1.56 20.95 0.16
C TYR A 23 -2.74 21.76 -0.43
N GLU A 24 -3.12 22.84 0.25
CA GLU A 24 -4.23 23.73 -0.19
C GLU A 24 -5.58 22.99 -0.36
N ASN A 25 -5.87 22.03 0.52
CA ASN A 25 -7.05 21.16 0.49
C ASN A 25 -7.04 20.09 -0.62
N LYS A 26 -5.90 19.84 -1.28
CA LYS A 26 -5.78 18.70 -2.20
C LYS A 26 -5.81 17.36 -1.48
N ALA A 27 -5.35 17.30 -0.23
CA ALA A 27 -5.40 16.10 0.59
C ALA A 27 -6.23 16.35 1.85
N ILE A 28 -7.10 15.40 2.20
CA ILE A 28 -7.78 15.37 3.50
C ILE A 28 -7.37 14.09 4.21
N TYR A 29 -6.99 14.20 5.48
CA TYR A 29 -6.67 13.10 6.35
C TYR A 29 -7.68 13.05 7.50
N ALA A 30 -8.09 11.85 7.88
CA ALA A 30 -8.74 11.58 9.15
C ALA A 30 -8.00 10.44 9.83
N ILE A 31 -7.44 10.72 11.01
CA ILE A 31 -6.67 9.79 11.81
C ILE A 31 -7.47 9.50 13.07
N ASP A 32 -7.65 8.21 13.36
CA ASP A 32 -8.29 7.73 14.58
C ASP A 32 -7.42 6.62 15.16
N GLU A 33 -6.38 7.04 15.88
CA GLU A 33 -5.42 6.14 16.49
C GLU A 33 -6.08 5.22 17.52
N LEU A 34 -7.08 5.71 18.25
CA LEU A 34 -7.77 4.93 19.29
C LEU A 34 -8.52 3.73 18.71
N ASN A 35 -9.16 3.91 17.55
CA ASN A 35 -9.88 2.82 16.87
C ASN A 35 -9.04 2.15 15.76
N GLN A 36 -7.76 2.52 15.64
CA GLN A 36 -6.84 2.00 14.62
C GLN A 36 -7.44 2.03 13.20
N GLN A 37 -7.94 3.21 12.82
CA GLN A 37 -8.44 3.48 11.48
C GLN A 37 -7.95 4.84 10.94
N ALA A 38 -7.64 4.88 9.65
CA ALA A 38 -7.16 6.08 8.97
C ALA A 38 -7.79 6.20 7.59
N TYR A 39 -8.04 7.44 7.19
CA TYR A 39 -8.61 7.79 5.89
C TYR A 39 -7.77 8.89 5.26
N ARG A 40 -7.63 8.80 3.94
CA ARG A 40 -7.08 9.86 3.10
C ARG A 40 -7.94 10.02 1.86
N SER A 41 -8.23 11.25 1.47
CA SER A 41 -8.59 11.59 0.10
C SER A 41 -7.52 12.45 -0.54
N TYR A 42 -7.30 12.25 -1.83
CA TYR A 42 -6.35 13.03 -2.60
C TYR A 42 -6.87 13.35 -3.99
N ILE A 43 -6.97 14.65 -4.28
CA ILE A 43 -7.40 15.16 -5.58
C ILE A 43 -6.24 15.03 -6.56
N ILE A 44 -6.31 14.03 -7.46
CA ILE A 44 -5.32 13.85 -8.53
C ILE A 44 -5.60 14.88 -9.64
N THR A 45 -6.86 14.98 -10.04
CA THR A 45 -7.37 15.96 -11.00
C THR A 45 -8.73 16.48 -10.50
N PRO A 46 -9.28 17.57 -11.06
CA PRO A 46 -10.59 18.08 -10.66
C PRO A 46 -11.74 17.06 -10.77
N THR A 47 -11.59 16.00 -11.58
CA THR A 47 -12.59 14.95 -11.79
C THR A 47 -12.22 13.61 -11.16
N LEU A 48 -11.01 13.47 -10.62
CA LEU A 48 -10.50 12.21 -10.09
C LEU A 48 -9.93 12.40 -8.69
N THR A 49 -10.57 11.75 -7.72
CA THR A 49 -10.12 11.69 -6.32
C THR A 49 -9.81 10.25 -5.95
N GLU A 50 -8.59 10.03 -5.49
CA GLU A 50 -8.18 8.80 -4.84
C GLU A 50 -8.69 8.80 -3.41
N TYR A 51 -9.19 7.64 -2.96
CA TYR A 51 -9.51 7.42 -1.55
C TYR A 51 -8.64 6.28 -1.03
N SER A 52 -8.09 6.46 0.16
CA SER A 52 -7.29 5.43 0.83
C SER A 52 -7.79 5.22 2.25
N PHE A 53 -7.82 3.97 2.67
CA PHE A 53 -8.27 3.54 3.99
C PHE A 53 -7.23 2.59 4.56
N ALA A 54 -6.91 2.71 5.85
CA ALA A 54 -6.14 1.71 6.58
C ALA A 54 -6.86 1.38 7.88
N MET A 55 -7.06 0.09 8.16
CA MET A 55 -7.76 -0.38 9.36
C MET A 55 -7.23 -1.72 9.84
N GLN A 56 -7.21 -1.93 11.16
CA GLN A 56 -6.92 -3.24 11.76
C GLN A 56 -8.04 -4.26 11.53
N HIS A 57 -9.28 -3.80 11.65
CA HIS A 57 -10.49 -4.61 11.48
C HIS A 57 -11.27 -4.08 10.29
N PHE A 58 -10.86 -4.49 9.10
CA PHE A 58 -11.45 -3.95 7.87
C PHE A 58 -12.87 -4.50 7.67
N PRO A 59 -13.90 -3.63 7.52
CA PRO A 59 -15.27 -4.08 7.41
C PRO A 59 -15.50 -4.86 6.11
N PHE A 60 -16.40 -5.84 6.12
CA PHE A 60 -16.75 -6.66 4.96
C PHE A 60 -15.60 -7.51 4.38
N ALA A 61 -14.52 -7.72 5.14
CA ALA A 61 -13.51 -8.70 4.80
C ALA A 61 -14.11 -10.12 4.73
N ILE A 62 -13.57 -10.95 3.84
CA ILE A 62 -14.00 -12.34 3.69
C ILE A 62 -13.63 -13.08 4.99
N PRO A 63 -14.56 -13.83 5.61
CA PRO A 63 -14.24 -14.61 6.80
C PRO A 63 -13.05 -15.54 6.58
N ASP A 64 -12.19 -15.65 7.60
CA ASP A 64 -10.97 -16.46 7.63
C ASP A 64 -9.85 -16.08 6.65
N SER A 65 -10.08 -15.12 5.76
CA SER A 65 -9.05 -14.58 4.87
C SER A 65 -8.03 -13.73 5.65
N PRO A 66 -6.85 -13.43 5.08
CA PRO A 66 -5.87 -12.55 5.70
C PRO A 66 -6.44 -11.18 6.08
N GLU A 67 -7.30 -10.62 5.23
CA GLU A 67 -7.94 -9.31 5.40
C GLU A 67 -8.81 -9.23 6.65
N SER A 68 -9.33 -10.37 7.13
CA SER A 68 -10.14 -10.44 8.35
C SER A 68 -9.31 -10.46 9.64
N LYS A 69 -7.99 -10.71 9.53
CA LYS A 69 -7.08 -10.95 10.67
C LYS A 69 -6.01 -9.88 10.82
N TYR A 70 -5.62 -9.23 9.73
CA TYR A 70 -4.49 -8.30 9.67
C TYR A 70 -4.94 -6.92 9.21
N TYR A 71 -4.05 -5.93 9.32
CA TYR A 71 -4.32 -4.61 8.75
C TYR A 71 -4.47 -4.71 7.23
N VAL A 72 -5.41 -3.93 6.71
CA VAL A 72 -5.62 -3.76 5.27
C VAL A 72 -5.46 -2.29 4.93
N GLN A 73 -4.70 -2.01 3.87
CA GLN A 73 -4.74 -0.73 3.19
C GLN A 73 -5.51 -0.89 1.86
N LEU A 74 -6.67 -0.25 1.76
CA LEU A 74 -7.50 -0.22 0.54
C LEU A 74 -7.32 1.13 -0.17
N LYS A 75 -7.07 1.10 -1.47
CA LYS A 75 -7.11 2.28 -2.35
C LYS A 75 -8.22 2.15 -3.38
N LEU A 76 -9.04 3.18 -3.47
CA LEU A 76 -10.09 3.32 -4.48
C LEU A 76 -9.71 4.40 -5.50
N ASN A 77 -10.11 4.18 -6.74
CA ASN A 77 -9.77 4.99 -7.91
C ASN A 77 -8.26 5.05 -8.18
N PHE A 78 -7.53 3.96 -7.90
CA PHE A 78 -6.07 3.88 -8.07
C PHE A 78 -5.60 2.49 -8.55
N PRO A 79 -4.86 2.40 -9.69
CA PRO A 79 -4.74 3.44 -10.73
C PRO A 79 -6.12 3.85 -11.29
N SER A 80 -6.25 5.04 -11.90
CA SER A 80 -7.53 5.68 -12.30
C SER A 80 -8.71 4.73 -12.56
N ASN A 81 -9.81 4.88 -11.81
CA ASN A 81 -11.03 4.06 -11.89
C ASN A 81 -10.90 2.57 -11.56
N SER A 82 -9.78 2.12 -10.99
CA SER A 82 -9.63 0.79 -10.41
C SER A 82 -9.54 0.85 -8.88
N CYS A 83 -9.53 -0.30 -8.22
CA CYS A 83 -9.21 -0.37 -6.81
C CYS A 83 -8.29 -1.55 -6.52
N ASN A 84 -7.42 -1.37 -5.53
CA ASN A 84 -6.53 -2.40 -5.04
C ASN A 84 -6.40 -2.32 -3.53
N TYR A 85 -5.98 -3.43 -2.93
CA TYR A 85 -5.66 -3.46 -1.52
C TYR A 85 -4.42 -4.32 -1.26
N GLY A 86 -3.83 -4.08 -0.10
CA GLY A 86 -2.73 -4.85 0.44
C GLY A 86 -3.01 -5.17 1.90
N THR A 87 -2.64 -6.38 2.30
CA THR A 87 -2.77 -6.88 3.66
C THR A 87 -1.38 -6.91 4.31
N TYR A 88 -1.23 -6.41 5.53
CA TYR A 88 0.05 -6.41 6.26
C TYR A 88 0.21 -7.71 7.04
N TRP A 89 0.85 -8.70 6.41
CA TRP A 89 1.09 -10.04 6.96
C TRP A 89 2.35 -10.65 6.35
N LYS A 90 2.80 -11.82 6.83
CA LYS A 90 4.08 -12.44 6.41
C LYS A 90 4.20 -12.77 4.92
N TYR A 91 3.09 -12.81 4.19
CA TYR A 91 3.04 -13.03 2.74
C TYR A 91 2.45 -11.82 2.01
N GLY A 92 2.29 -10.68 2.67
CA GLY A 92 1.77 -9.47 2.04
C GLY A 92 2.76 -8.95 1.02
N ASP A 93 2.25 -8.41 -0.08
CA ASP A 93 3.08 -7.64 -1.01
C ASP A 93 3.08 -6.15 -0.60
N TYR A 94 4.16 -5.46 -0.95
CA TYR A 94 4.33 -4.06 -0.63
C TYR A 94 3.37 -3.19 -1.45
N LEU A 95 2.30 -2.72 -0.80
CA LEU A 95 1.46 -1.67 -1.35
C LEU A 95 2.05 -0.32 -0.95
N SER A 96 2.34 0.55 -1.92
CA SER A 96 2.83 1.91 -1.66
C SER A 96 1.90 2.61 -0.65
N SER A 97 2.38 2.87 0.56
CA SER A 97 1.51 3.41 1.62
C SER A 97 0.95 4.78 1.22
N ALA A 98 -0.36 4.96 1.41
CA ALA A 98 -0.99 6.28 1.30
C ALA A 98 -0.88 7.08 2.59
N PHE A 99 -0.38 6.44 3.65
CA PHE A 99 -0.27 6.96 5.01
C PHE A 99 1.20 7.15 5.38
N PRO A 100 1.51 7.86 6.49
CA PRO A 100 2.89 8.09 6.91
C PRO A 100 3.72 6.81 6.90
N SER A 101 4.89 6.87 6.26
CA SER A 101 5.69 5.67 6.02
C SER A 101 6.20 5.01 7.29
N HIS A 102 6.34 5.76 8.39
CA HIS A 102 6.76 5.23 9.69
C HIS A 102 5.68 4.43 10.41
N TRP A 103 4.43 4.43 9.93
CA TRP A 103 3.39 3.52 10.41
C TRP A 103 3.57 2.09 9.90
N ASN A 104 4.35 1.94 8.83
CA ASN A 104 4.80 0.67 8.30
C ASN A 104 6.19 0.36 8.90
N PHE A 105 6.24 -0.58 9.85
CA PHE A 105 7.51 -1.02 10.45
C PHE A 105 8.26 -2.01 9.56
N ASN A 106 7.51 -2.80 8.78
CA ASN A 106 7.98 -3.74 7.77
C ASN A 106 6.80 -4.18 6.89
N ASP A 107 7.08 -4.88 5.79
CA ASP A 107 6.04 -5.33 4.82
C ASP A 107 4.92 -6.20 5.44
N SER A 108 5.10 -6.68 6.67
CA SER A 108 4.15 -7.52 7.41
C SER A 108 3.44 -6.85 8.59
N SER A 109 3.72 -5.57 8.88
CA SER A 109 3.23 -4.91 10.10
C SER A 109 2.89 -3.44 9.87
N PHE A 110 1.72 -3.04 10.37
CA PHE A 110 1.21 -1.68 10.31
C PHE A 110 0.60 -1.30 11.64
N LYS A 111 0.83 -0.06 12.07
CA LYS A 111 0.15 0.53 13.24
C LYS A 111 -0.12 1.99 12.96
N ILE A 112 -1.36 2.41 13.19
CA ILE A 112 -1.70 3.82 13.17
C ILE A 112 -1.20 4.39 14.49
N ASP A 113 -0.34 5.39 14.40
CA ASP A 113 0.32 6.05 15.53
C ASP A 113 0.40 7.56 15.21
N ASN A 114 1.18 8.31 15.96
CA ASN A 114 1.40 9.74 15.76
C ASN A 114 1.66 10.06 14.28
N PHE A 115 0.91 11.03 13.73
CA PHE A 115 0.96 11.37 12.30
C PHE A 115 2.33 11.90 11.86
N VAL A 116 3.05 12.53 12.77
CA VAL A 116 4.41 13.06 12.54
C VAL A 116 5.42 12.20 13.31
N ASN A 117 6.48 11.79 12.62
CA ASN A 117 7.60 11.06 13.24
C ASN A 117 8.73 12.03 13.59
N PHE A 118 8.94 12.27 14.87
CA PHE A 118 10.08 13.05 15.38
C PHE A 118 11.25 12.11 15.66
N ARG A 119 12.31 12.23 14.85
CA ARG A 119 13.53 11.40 14.95
C ARG A 119 14.53 11.95 15.94
N TYR A 120 14.43 13.23 16.26
CA TYR A 120 15.32 13.95 17.15
C TYR A 120 14.60 14.32 18.44
N GLU A 121 15.38 14.63 19.48
CA GLU A 121 14.82 15.20 20.69
C GLU A 121 14.29 16.62 20.39
N MET A 122 13.06 16.89 20.81
CA MET A 122 12.39 18.15 20.51
C MET A 122 12.42 19.07 21.73
N ILE A 123 12.79 20.33 21.49
CA ILE A 123 12.87 21.40 22.47
C ILE A 123 11.66 22.30 22.28
N HIS A 124 10.87 22.47 23.34
CA HIS A 124 9.81 23.50 23.35
C HIS A 124 10.45 24.88 23.47
N SER A 125 10.12 25.77 22.53
CA SER A 125 10.67 27.12 22.51
C SER A 125 10.13 27.95 23.67
N ASN A 126 11.04 28.64 24.35
CA ASN A 126 10.68 29.64 25.37
C ASN A 126 10.35 31.01 24.77
N ASN A 127 10.45 31.15 23.44
CA ASN A 127 10.09 32.39 22.78
C ASN A 127 8.57 32.56 22.83
N ASN A 128 8.13 33.63 23.49
CA ASN A 128 6.73 34.06 23.48
C ASN A 128 6.40 34.69 22.12
N THR A 129 6.29 33.89 21.07
CA THR A 129 5.51 34.28 19.90
C THR A 129 4.04 34.34 20.35
N GLY A 130 3.36 35.46 20.07
CA GLY A 130 2.05 35.76 20.67
C GLY A 130 0.96 34.74 20.33
N ASP A 131 1.10 34.06 19.19
CA ASP A 131 0.00 33.27 18.59
C ASP A 131 0.31 31.77 18.42
N GLU A 132 1.53 31.33 18.72
CA GLU A 132 1.97 29.95 18.44
C GLU A 132 2.80 29.36 19.58
N ASP A 133 2.68 28.04 19.75
CA ASP A 133 3.66 27.22 20.48
C ASP A 133 4.53 26.48 19.46
N TYR A 134 5.83 26.40 19.72
CA TYR A 134 6.83 25.98 18.75
C TYR A 134 7.80 24.98 19.36
N TRP A 135 8.02 23.88 18.66
CA TRP A 135 9.06 22.90 18.97
C TRP A 135 10.04 22.76 17.82
N TYR A 136 11.30 22.59 18.16
CA TYR A 136 12.36 22.36 17.19
C TYR A 136 13.29 21.24 17.66
N ALA A 137 13.86 20.52 16.70
CA ALA A 137 14.85 19.50 16.97
C ALA A 137 16.09 20.12 17.61
N ASN A 138 16.68 19.41 18.57
CA ASN A 138 17.99 19.76 19.13
C ASN A 138 19.13 19.63 18.12
N GLU A 139 18.89 18.93 17.01
CA GLU A 139 19.82 18.74 15.90
C GLU A 139 19.63 19.82 14.82
N ILE A 140 20.74 20.30 14.25
CA ILE A 140 20.78 21.29 13.17
C ILE A 140 21.23 20.60 11.88
N CYS A 141 20.44 20.76 10.82
CA CYS A 141 20.70 20.24 9.50
C CYS A 141 21.06 21.38 8.54
N GLU A 142 21.95 21.11 7.59
CA GLU A 142 22.34 22.03 6.53
C GLU A 142 21.67 21.61 5.22
N ILE A 143 21.11 22.58 4.49
CA ILE A 143 20.59 22.36 3.12
C ILE A 143 21.67 22.67 2.08
N ASP A 144 21.45 22.32 0.81
CA ASP A 144 22.50 22.44 -0.22
C ASP A 144 22.97 23.88 -0.49
N THR A 145 22.20 24.89 -0.10
CA THR A 145 22.60 26.31 -0.16
C THR A 145 23.59 26.71 0.94
N GLY A 146 23.86 25.82 1.91
CA GLY A 146 24.68 26.07 3.09
C GLY A 146 23.91 26.68 4.27
N GLU A 147 22.61 26.96 4.10
CA GLU A 147 21.75 27.45 5.18
C GLU A 147 21.46 26.35 6.20
N LYS A 148 21.36 26.74 7.48
CA LYS A 148 21.19 25.83 8.61
C LYS A 148 19.84 26.02 9.27
N PHE A 149 19.13 24.92 9.50
CA PHE A 149 17.82 24.88 10.14
C PHE A 149 17.79 23.77 11.20
N PRO A 150 16.92 23.84 12.22
CA PRO A 150 16.58 22.65 12.98
C PRO A 150 16.13 21.54 12.03
N CYS A 151 16.60 20.31 12.25
CA CYS A 151 16.30 19.21 11.34
C CYS A 151 14.79 18.94 11.22
N GLN A 152 14.04 19.15 12.31
CA GLN A 152 12.59 19.07 12.35
C GLN A 152 12.00 20.18 13.22
N GLU A 153 10.83 20.66 12.85
CA GLU A 153 10.10 21.72 13.51
C GLU A 153 8.60 21.42 13.47
N ILE A 154 7.87 21.79 14.52
CA ILE A 154 6.41 21.76 14.54
C ILE A 154 5.85 22.96 15.30
N TYR A 155 4.75 23.50 14.78
CA TYR A 155 4.07 24.67 15.29
C TYR A 155 2.62 24.33 15.59
N PHE A 156 2.16 24.76 16.75
CA PHE A 156 0.80 24.60 17.24
C PHE A 156 0.18 25.97 17.52
N LYS A 157 -1.15 26.07 17.46
CA LYS A 157 -1.85 27.27 17.92
C LYS A 157 -1.64 27.43 19.43
N LYS A 158 -1.34 28.65 19.87
CA LYS A 158 -0.99 28.95 21.27
C LYS A 158 -1.89 28.27 22.30
N ASN A 159 -1.26 27.60 23.27
CA ASN A 159 -1.88 26.89 24.38
C ASN A 159 -2.93 25.85 23.94
N THR A 160 -2.72 25.21 22.78
CA THR A 160 -3.60 24.15 22.27
C THR A 160 -2.80 23.07 21.56
N ASP A 161 -3.38 21.89 21.43
CA ASP A 161 -2.79 20.80 20.64
C ASP A 161 -3.15 20.89 19.15
N ILE A 162 -3.60 22.06 18.66
CA ILE A 162 -4.00 22.24 17.25
C ILE A 162 -2.75 22.47 16.39
N PRO A 163 -2.33 21.49 15.55
CA PRO A 163 -1.15 21.66 14.71
C PRO A 163 -1.43 22.66 13.57
N LEU A 164 -0.45 23.51 13.29
CA LEU A 164 -0.51 24.53 12.24
C LEU A 164 0.37 24.15 11.05
N ARG A 165 1.61 23.75 11.33
CA ARG A 165 2.58 23.32 10.31
C ARG A 165 3.72 22.50 10.92
N THR A 166 4.34 21.68 10.09
CA THR A 166 5.68 21.12 10.34
C THR A 166 6.65 21.65 9.31
N ALA A 167 7.92 21.80 9.69
CA ALA A 167 9.00 22.00 8.75
C ALA A 167 10.09 20.95 8.99
N GLN A 168 10.71 20.44 7.93
CA GLN A 168 11.78 19.45 8.07
C GLN A 168 12.81 19.58 6.95
N VAL A 169 14.07 19.33 7.31
CA VAL A 169 15.14 19.19 6.33
C VAL A 169 15.18 17.74 5.87
N PHE A 170 15.02 17.51 4.57
CA PHE A 170 15.12 16.17 3.99
C PHE A 170 15.63 16.20 2.56
N ARG A 171 16.12 15.05 2.10
CA ARG A 171 16.60 14.88 0.73
C ARG A 171 15.46 14.53 -0.20
N ARG A 172 15.20 15.37 -1.20
CA ARG A 172 14.27 15.09 -2.31
C ARG A 172 15.07 14.87 -3.58
N ARG A 173 15.11 13.62 -4.06
CA ARG A 173 15.96 13.19 -5.19
C ARG A 173 17.43 13.51 -4.91
N TRP A 174 17.97 14.54 -5.57
CA TRP A 174 19.37 14.92 -5.49
C TRP A 174 19.62 16.12 -4.58
N GLU A 175 18.56 16.80 -4.13
CA GLU A 175 18.63 18.06 -3.39
C GLU A 175 18.25 17.87 -1.92
N VAL A 176 18.94 18.54 -1.01
CA VAL A 176 18.56 18.68 0.41
C VAL A 176 17.84 20.00 0.60
N LEU A 177 16.57 19.94 0.98
CA LEU A 177 15.68 21.09 1.06
C LEU A 177 15.02 21.18 2.44
N HIS A 178 14.63 22.40 2.80
CA HIS A 178 13.77 22.66 3.95
C HIS A 178 12.32 22.84 3.46
N GLU A 179 11.43 21.88 3.72
CA GLU A 179 10.03 21.93 3.28
C GLU A 179 9.10 22.13 4.47
N THR A 180 8.08 22.98 4.27
CA THR A 180 7.01 23.20 5.23
C THR A 180 5.71 22.59 4.74
N ILE A 181 5.05 21.81 5.59
CA ILE A 181 3.70 21.29 5.37
C ILE A 181 2.74 22.02 6.29
N TYR A 182 1.76 22.71 5.70
CA TYR A 182 0.71 23.41 6.43
C TYR A 182 -0.50 22.52 6.64
N TYR A 183 -1.10 22.61 7.82
CA TYR A 183 -2.32 21.90 8.21
C TYR A 183 -3.46 22.88 8.35
N LYS A 184 -4.60 22.54 7.74
CA LYS A 184 -5.88 23.17 8.06
C LYS A 184 -6.70 22.17 8.84
N VAL A 185 -6.72 22.32 10.15
CA VAL A 185 -7.48 21.44 11.04
C VAL A 185 -8.98 21.68 10.84
N ILE A 186 -9.70 20.60 10.53
CA ILE A 186 -11.15 20.58 10.34
C ILE A 186 -11.81 20.26 11.69
N SER A 187 -11.30 19.25 12.40
CA SER A 187 -11.78 18.87 13.74
C SER A 187 -10.71 18.12 14.53
N ILE A 188 -10.74 18.25 15.85
CA ILE A 188 -9.99 17.41 16.81
C ILE A 188 -11.00 16.56 17.58
N GLY A 189 -10.61 15.33 17.91
CA GLY A 189 -11.50 14.29 18.44
C GLY A 189 -11.91 13.29 17.36
N LYS A 190 -12.77 12.34 17.73
CA LYS A 190 -13.21 11.25 16.86
C LYS A 190 -13.61 11.78 15.47
N PRO A 191 -12.97 11.30 14.38
CA PRO A 191 -13.35 11.71 13.03
C PRO A 191 -14.78 11.31 12.67
N ASP A 192 -15.36 12.01 11.69
CA ASP A 192 -16.71 11.73 11.20
C ASP A 192 -16.78 10.33 10.56
N ASP A 193 -17.62 9.44 11.10
CA ASP A 193 -17.84 8.08 10.61
C ASP A 193 -18.22 8.04 9.12
N ARG A 194 -18.79 9.13 8.56
CA ARG A 194 -19.11 9.24 7.13
C ARG A 194 -17.88 9.13 6.22
N LEU A 195 -16.69 9.45 6.71
CA LEU A 195 -15.45 9.28 5.93
C LEU A 195 -15.17 7.79 5.69
N PHE A 196 -15.38 6.95 6.72
CA PHE A 196 -15.16 5.51 6.68
C PHE A 196 -16.31 4.72 6.05
N LYS A 197 -17.55 5.25 6.07
CA LYS A 197 -18.71 4.66 5.38
C LYS A 197 -18.61 4.65 3.84
N ARG A 198 -17.56 5.25 3.26
CA ARG A 198 -17.30 5.25 1.82
C ARG A 198 -16.71 3.93 1.30
N ILE A 199 -16.30 3.02 2.19
CA ILE A 199 -15.80 1.70 1.82
C ILE A 199 -16.92 0.89 1.15
N PRO A 200 -16.77 0.47 -0.12
CA PRO A 200 -17.76 -0.37 -0.80
C PRO A 200 -17.90 -1.71 -0.09
N GLN A 201 -19.13 -2.21 0.12
CA GLN A 201 -19.33 -3.49 0.83
C GLN A 201 -18.74 -4.71 0.11
N ASN A 202 -18.52 -4.61 -1.20
CA ASN A 202 -17.97 -5.65 -2.06
C ASN A 202 -16.50 -5.43 -2.41
N TRP A 203 -15.78 -4.57 -1.68
CA TRP A 203 -14.38 -4.24 -1.99
C TRP A 203 -13.50 -5.50 -2.08
N ALA A 204 -13.69 -6.48 -1.20
CA ALA A 204 -12.89 -7.71 -1.15
C ALA A 204 -13.11 -8.63 -2.37
N TYR A 205 -14.16 -8.40 -3.16
CA TYR A 205 -14.46 -9.16 -4.38
C TYR A 205 -14.19 -8.35 -5.66
N ASN A 206 -14.17 -7.02 -5.57
CA ASN A 206 -14.06 -6.14 -6.73
C ASN A 206 -12.69 -5.46 -6.86
N CYS A 207 -11.92 -5.43 -5.78
CA CYS A 207 -10.60 -4.80 -5.77
C CYS A 207 -9.52 -5.85 -5.92
N THR A 208 -8.47 -5.49 -6.66
CA THR A 208 -7.33 -6.38 -6.87
C THR A 208 -6.57 -6.55 -5.56
N ASP A 209 -6.45 -7.79 -5.12
CA ASP A 209 -5.51 -8.18 -4.08
C ASP A 209 -4.09 -8.15 -4.66
N LEU A 210 -3.24 -7.23 -4.18
CA LEU A 210 -1.87 -7.16 -4.68
C LEU A 210 -0.99 -8.33 -4.20
N ALA A 211 -1.41 -9.06 -3.16
CA ALA A 211 -0.66 -10.21 -2.66
C ALA A 211 -0.89 -11.47 -3.52
N LEU A 212 -2.04 -11.60 -4.18
CA LEU A 212 -2.36 -12.78 -5.00
C LEU A 212 -1.72 -12.66 -6.39
N GLY A 213 -0.84 -13.60 -6.73
CA GLY A 213 -0.17 -13.62 -8.03
C GLY A 213 0.43 -14.96 -8.39
N LEU A 214 0.47 -15.24 -9.69
CA LEU A 214 1.09 -16.41 -10.29
C LEU A 214 2.41 -15.99 -10.98
N LEU A 215 3.50 -16.64 -10.59
CA LEU A 215 4.84 -16.35 -11.08
C LEU A 215 5.28 -17.41 -12.09
N TYR A 216 6.10 -17.00 -13.06
CA TYR A 216 6.61 -17.86 -14.12
C TYR A 216 8.11 -17.69 -14.33
N ASN A 217 8.78 -18.76 -14.74
CA ASN A 217 10.13 -18.72 -15.26
C ASN A 217 10.35 -19.77 -16.37
N PRO A 218 10.63 -19.38 -17.62
CA PRO A 218 10.57 -18.01 -18.17
C PRO A 218 9.12 -17.56 -18.45
N GLN A 219 8.87 -16.25 -18.53
CA GLN A 219 7.57 -15.68 -18.94
C GLN A 219 7.35 -15.66 -20.47
N ILE A 220 8.44 -15.66 -21.23
CA ILE A 220 8.44 -15.64 -22.69
C ILE A 220 9.15 -16.89 -23.19
N LEU A 221 8.50 -17.58 -24.14
CA LEU A 221 9.03 -18.77 -24.79
C LEU A 221 9.15 -18.54 -26.29
N VAL A 222 10.22 -19.08 -26.86
CA VAL A 222 10.36 -19.24 -28.31
C VAL A 222 10.43 -20.74 -28.56
N ILE A 223 9.46 -21.28 -29.29
CA ILE A 223 9.33 -22.73 -29.49
C ILE A 223 9.23 -23.00 -30.98
N SER A 224 10.21 -23.72 -31.53
CA SER A 224 10.16 -24.19 -32.92
C SER A 224 9.08 -25.27 -33.09
N LEU A 225 8.61 -25.47 -34.33
CA LEU A 225 7.63 -26.52 -34.66
C LEU A 225 8.11 -27.90 -34.15
N ASP A 226 7.19 -28.66 -33.56
CA ASP A 226 7.40 -29.99 -32.97
C ASP A 226 8.42 -30.04 -31.83
N LYS A 227 8.74 -28.88 -31.23
CA LYS A 227 9.57 -28.79 -30.03
C LYS A 227 8.71 -28.49 -28.80
N THR A 228 9.26 -28.91 -27.67
CA THR A 228 8.69 -28.69 -26.34
C THR A 228 9.64 -27.81 -25.54
N SER A 229 9.07 -26.84 -24.84
CA SER A 229 9.77 -26.06 -23.81
C SER A 229 9.03 -26.16 -22.48
N SER A 230 9.68 -25.74 -21.41
CA SER A 230 9.13 -25.81 -20.05
C SER A 230 9.05 -24.43 -19.43
N VAL A 231 7.96 -24.18 -18.71
CA VAL A 231 7.77 -23.03 -17.83
C VAL A 231 7.60 -23.55 -16.41
N GLN A 232 8.42 -23.04 -15.51
CA GLN A 232 8.25 -23.21 -14.08
C GLN A 232 7.23 -22.20 -13.57
N LEU A 233 6.33 -22.62 -12.69
CA LEU A 233 5.31 -21.78 -12.10
C LEU A 233 5.09 -22.06 -10.61
N TRP A 234 4.76 -21.02 -9.86
CA TRP A 234 4.48 -21.05 -8.42
C TRP A 234 3.69 -19.80 -8.02
N LEU A 235 3.11 -19.78 -6.82
CA LEU A 235 2.37 -18.64 -6.31
C LEU A 235 3.27 -17.74 -5.45
N ASN A 236 2.99 -16.44 -5.49
CA ASN A 236 3.65 -15.47 -4.61
C ASN A 236 3.27 -15.73 -3.13
N THR A 237 2.01 -16.09 -2.90
CA THR A 237 1.38 -16.18 -1.57
C THR A 237 0.49 -17.42 -1.49
N PRO A 238 0.20 -17.93 -0.28
CA PRO A 238 -0.74 -19.02 -0.14
C PRO A 238 -2.14 -18.56 -0.55
N PRO A 239 -2.95 -19.43 -1.18
CA PRO A 239 -4.32 -19.07 -1.47
C PRO A 239 -5.11 -18.83 -0.18
N HIS A 240 -6.11 -17.97 -0.27
CA HIS A 240 -6.91 -17.58 0.89
C HIS A 240 -7.75 -18.76 1.38
N TYR A 241 -7.80 -18.94 2.70
CA TYR A 241 -8.70 -19.90 3.31
C TYR A 241 -10.12 -19.33 3.28
N ILE A 242 -10.97 -19.85 2.39
CA ILE A 242 -12.34 -19.37 2.19
C ILE A 242 -13.28 -20.58 2.31
N ASN A 243 -14.27 -20.49 3.21
CA ASN A 243 -15.28 -21.53 3.43
C ASN A 243 -14.69 -22.93 3.67
N GLY A 244 -13.58 -23.03 4.42
CA GLY A 244 -12.98 -24.32 4.74
C GLY A 244 -11.91 -24.80 3.76
N ASN A 245 -11.62 -24.04 2.70
CA ASN A 245 -10.73 -24.46 1.61
C ASN A 245 -9.69 -23.38 1.30
N ASP A 246 -8.41 -23.75 1.27
CA ASP A 246 -7.26 -22.92 0.87
C ASP A 246 -6.65 -23.36 -0.46
N THR A 247 -7.40 -24.11 -1.27
CA THR A 247 -6.90 -24.62 -2.54
C THR A 247 -7.29 -23.68 -3.68
N VAL A 248 -6.32 -23.37 -4.54
CA VAL A 248 -6.56 -22.84 -5.89
C VAL A 248 -6.21 -23.90 -6.92
N THR A 249 -7.05 -24.01 -7.94
CA THR A 249 -6.79 -24.78 -9.14
C THR A 249 -6.50 -23.83 -10.29
N ILE A 250 -5.48 -24.17 -11.09
CA ILE A 250 -5.07 -23.35 -12.23
C ILE A 250 -5.10 -24.21 -13.48
N GLU A 251 -5.83 -23.73 -14.49
CA GLU A 251 -5.85 -24.26 -15.85
C GLU A 251 -5.39 -23.17 -16.82
N TRP A 252 -5.17 -23.51 -18.09
CA TRP A 252 -4.82 -22.52 -19.12
C TRP A 252 -5.75 -22.64 -20.30
N GLN A 253 -5.96 -21.50 -20.96
CA GLN A 253 -6.60 -21.43 -22.27
C GLN A 253 -5.84 -20.44 -23.16
N PRO A 254 -5.92 -20.57 -24.49
CA PRO A 254 -5.45 -19.54 -25.39
C PRO A 254 -6.26 -18.25 -25.20
N SER A 255 -5.59 -17.11 -25.08
CA SER A 255 -6.26 -15.80 -25.06
C SER A 255 -6.99 -15.57 -26.38
N THR A 256 -8.14 -14.89 -26.34
CA THR A 256 -8.88 -14.48 -27.55
C THR A 256 -8.09 -13.52 -28.44
N ALA A 257 -7.06 -12.86 -27.91
CA ALA A 257 -6.13 -12.02 -28.67
C ALA A 257 -5.08 -12.83 -29.44
N SER A 258 -4.96 -14.14 -29.18
CA SER A 258 -4.02 -15.01 -29.87
C SER A 258 -4.46 -15.22 -31.31
N LYS A 259 -3.48 -15.23 -32.21
CA LYS A 259 -3.71 -15.38 -33.65
C LYS A 259 -3.68 -16.84 -34.11
N CYS A 260 -3.38 -17.77 -33.20
CA CYS A 260 -3.41 -19.20 -33.44
C CYS A 260 -3.72 -19.98 -32.16
N ASN A 261 -5.01 -20.22 -31.90
CA ASN A 261 -5.46 -20.84 -30.65
C ASN A 261 -5.15 -22.34 -30.55
N ASP A 262 -4.80 -22.98 -31.65
CA ASP A 262 -4.49 -24.41 -31.76
C ASP A 262 -3.04 -24.69 -32.19
N CYS A 263 -2.15 -23.67 -32.14
CA CYS A 263 -0.73 -23.81 -32.46
C CYS A 263 0.08 -24.51 -31.37
N VAL A 264 -0.44 -24.53 -30.13
CA VAL A 264 0.28 -25.09 -28.99
C VAL A 264 -0.61 -26.07 -28.23
N THR A 265 0.04 -27.07 -27.64
CA THR A 265 -0.55 -27.94 -26.61
C THR A 265 0.33 -27.88 -25.37
N TRP A 266 -0.21 -28.28 -24.23
CA TRP A 266 0.51 -28.24 -22.96
C TRP A 266 0.10 -29.37 -22.02
N THR A 267 1.02 -29.73 -21.14
CA THR A 267 0.84 -30.73 -20.08
C THR A 267 1.63 -30.33 -18.83
N PRO A 268 1.10 -30.51 -17.61
CA PRO A 268 -0.26 -30.97 -17.30
C PRO A 268 -1.33 -29.91 -17.65
N LYS A 269 -2.60 -30.32 -17.69
CA LYS A 269 -3.72 -29.41 -17.98
C LYS A 269 -4.18 -28.58 -16.78
N ARG A 270 -3.81 -29.02 -15.59
CA ARG A 270 -4.27 -28.48 -14.32
C ARG A 270 -3.15 -28.59 -13.29
N PHE A 271 -2.97 -27.56 -12.47
CA PHE A 271 -2.20 -27.62 -11.23
C PHE A 271 -3.07 -27.24 -10.05
N SER A 272 -2.65 -27.66 -8.87
CA SER A 272 -3.31 -27.34 -7.61
C SER A 272 -2.28 -26.83 -6.61
N PHE A 273 -2.62 -25.72 -5.97
CA PHE A 273 -1.82 -25.09 -4.93
C PHE A 273 -2.66 -24.87 -3.68
N ASN A 274 -2.04 -24.95 -2.50
CA ASN A 274 -2.62 -24.72 -1.19
C ASN A 274 -1.58 -24.09 -0.25
N SER A 275 -1.93 -23.88 1.03
CA SER A 275 -1.05 -23.25 2.02
C SER A 275 0.31 -23.93 2.22
N THR A 276 0.47 -25.20 1.83
CA THR A 276 1.68 -25.99 2.05
C THR A 276 2.59 -26.10 0.83
N ASN A 277 2.05 -25.96 -0.38
CA ASN A 277 2.82 -26.13 -1.62
C ASN A 277 2.83 -24.89 -2.53
N PHE A 278 2.23 -23.75 -2.12
CA PHE A 278 2.11 -22.55 -2.96
C PHE A 278 3.44 -22.07 -3.58
N GLN A 279 4.55 -22.18 -2.84
CA GLN A 279 5.91 -21.84 -3.29
C GLN A 279 6.67 -23.00 -3.95
N GLN A 280 6.11 -24.21 -3.98
CA GLN A 280 6.74 -25.33 -4.66
C GLN A 280 6.60 -25.14 -6.17
N THR A 281 7.73 -25.03 -6.86
CA THR A 281 7.77 -24.90 -8.32
C THR A 281 7.17 -26.13 -9.00
N GLN A 282 6.18 -25.89 -9.86
CA GLN A 282 5.59 -26.92 -10.72
C GLN A 282 5.94 -26.60 -12.18
N THR A 283 5.99 -27.61 -13.05
CA THR A 283 6.46 -27.45 -14.44
C THR A 283 5.34 -27.66 -15.44
N LEU A 284 5.10 -26.66 -16.30
CA LEU A 284 4.24 -26.73 -17.46
C LEU A 284 5.10 -26.96 -18.71
N TYR A 285 4.85 -28.06 -19.42
CA TYR A 285 5.47 -28.35 -20.70
C TYR A 285 4.56 -27.87 -21.82
N ILE A 286 5.10 -27.09 -22.74
CA ILE A 286 4.37 -26.50 -23.86
C ILE A 286 5.02 -26.98 -25.15
N THR A 287 4.23 -27.59 -26.01
CA THR A 287 4.66 -28.14 -27.30
C THR A 287 3.99 -27.35 -28.43
N ARG A 288 4.80 -26.91 -29.39
CA ARG A 288 4.28 -26.30 -30.62
C ARG A 288 3.91 -27.40 -31.61
N VAL A 289 2.65 -27.40 -32.05
CA VAL A 289 2.08 -28.43 -32.93
C VAL A 289 1.70 -27.91 -34.31
N LYS A 290 1.63 -26.60 -34.50
CA LYS A 290 1.43 -25.96 -35.80
C LYS A 290 2.31 -24.73 -35.96
N ASP A 291 2.62 -24.39 -37.20
CA ASP A 291 3.24 -23.12 -37.51
C ASP A 291 2.19 -21.99 -37.48
N GLY A 292 2.61 -20.78 -37.13
CA GLY A 292 1.69 -19.68 -36.88
C GLY A 292 2.33 -18.48 -36.18
N GLN A 293 1.53 -17.47 -35.90
CA GLN A 293 1.96 -16.32 -35.11
C GLN A 293 1.93 -16.64 -33.61
N GLY A 294 2.47 -15.73 -32.78
CA GLY A 294 2.56 -15.94 -31.33
C GLY A 294 1.21 -16.23 -30.65
N VAL A 295 1.29 -17.03 -29.58
CA VAL A 295 0.17 -17.47 -28.75
C VAL A 295 0.34 -16.92 -27.34
N TYR A 296 -0.74 -16.44 -26.75
CA TYR A 296 -0.79 -16.12 -25.33
C TYR A 296 -1.62 -17.16 -24.60
N LEU A 297 -1.03 -17.82 -23.60
CA LEU A 297 -1.78 -18.67 -22.68
C LEU A 297 -2.13 -17.85 -21.44
N ILE A 298 -3.42 -17.78 -21.13
CA ILE A 298 -3.95 -17.12 -19.92
C ILE A 298 -4.42 -18.18 -18.93
N PRO A 299 -4.14 -17.98 -17.62
CA PRO A 299 -4.60 -18.89 -16.59
C PRO A 299 -6.11 -18.72 -16.37
N ILE A 300 -6.75 -19.79 -15.92
CA ILE A 300 -8.09 -19.79 -15.35
C ILE A 300 -7.93 -20.22 -13.89
N PHE A 301 -8.24 -19.31 -12.99
CA PHE A 301 -8.16 -19.56 -11.55
C PHE A 301 -9.49 -20.10 -11.04
N SER A 302 -9.42 -20.98 -10.04
CA SER A 302 -10.59 -21.49 -9.34
C SER A 302 -10.27 -21.72 -7.87
N GLY A 303 -10.84 -20.88 -7.00
CA GLY A 303 -10.72 -20.95 -5.55
C GLY A 303 -9.59 -20.09 -4.96
N GLY A 304 -9.54 -20.07 -3.63
CA GLY A 304 -8.44 -19.47 -2.87
C GLY A 304 -8.32 -17.95 -3.01
N GLY A 305 -9.39 -17.25 -3.42
CA GLY A 305 -9.38 -15.81 -3.68
C GLY A 305 -8.77 -15.43 -5.04
N PHE A 306 -8.16 -16.38 -5.76
CA PHE A 306 -7.58 -16.12 -7.08
C PHE A 306 -8.64 -15.94 -8.18
N ASP A 307 -9.91 -16.26 -7.90
CA ASP A 307 -11.03 -16.11 -8.84
C ASP A 307 -11.21 -14.67 -9.36
N ILE A 308 -10.73 -13.68 -8.60
CA ILE A 308 -10.82 -12.25 -8.93
C ILE A 308 -9.51 -11.66 -9.46
N VAL A 309 -8.44 -12.47 -9.55
CA VAL A 309 -7.17 -12.05 -10.12
C VAL A 309 -7.32 -11.95 -11.63
N ASP A 310 -6.96 -10.81 -12.20
CA ASP A 310 -6.99 -10.61 -13.65
C ASP A 310 -5.98 -11.54 -14.34
N PRO A 311 -6.46 -12.53 -15.13
CA PRO A 311 -5.59 -13.53 -15.73
C PRO A 311 -4.64 -12.95 -16.78
N GLU A 312 -4.94 -11.79 -17.37
CA GLU A 312 -4.09 -11.18 -18.39
C GLU A 312 -2.74 -10.71 -17.82
N HIS A 313 -2.70 -10.33 -16.53
CA HIS A 313 -1.45 -10.01 -15.83
C HIS A 313 -0.55 -11.24 -15.60
N SER A 314 -1.11 -12.45 -15.73
CA SER A 314 -0.42 -13.72 -15.55
C SER A 314 -0.35 -14.54 -16.84
N ARG A 315 -0.25 -13.90 -18.01
CA ARG A 315 -0.14 -14.61 -19.29
C ARG A 315 1.28 -15.11 -19.58
N ILE A 316 1.38 -16.25 -20.27
CA ILE A 316 2.63 -16.77 -20.86
C ILE A 316 2.64 -16.38 -22.35
N SER A 317 3.72 -15.76 -22.80
CA SER A 317 3.88 -15.38 -24.22
C SER A 317 4.72 -16.42 -24.96
N ILE A 318 4.20 -16.96 -26.07
CA ILE A 318 4.85 -18.03 -26.84
C ILE A 318 4.99 -17.58 -28.28
N TYR A 319 6.21 -17.67 -28.82
CA TYR A 319 6.57 -17.22 -30.17
C TYR A 319 7.08 -18.34 -31.06
#